data_AF-A0A4V5TPA1-F1
#
_entry.id   AF-A0A4V5TPA1-F1
#
_cell.length_a   1.000
_cell.length_b   1.000
_cell.length_c   1.000
_cell.angle_alpha   90.00
_cell.angle_beta   90.00
_cell.angle_gamma   90.00
#
_symmetry.space_group_name_H-M   'P 1'
#
loop_
_entity.id
_entity.type
_entity.pdbx_description
1 polymer ?
#
loop_
_entity_poly.entity_id
_entity_poly.type
_entity_poly.pdbx_seq_one_letter_code
_entity_poly.pdbx_strand_id
1 'polypeptide(L)'
;PTTSFGATSASNVNNYTLDGEKLPEGTIIVLSDNGQQATIELPASAKFDATKTVVFTVANVENTENVKINNTNLLVTVVDNTAPEFKSAKITKVDAKEITLTFSESVNINTNDFVIDLNGVVLDVTKADETAKASKDVVLKVTAPADVNLATGTVTVKAKELENNAKYEFKTTDK
;
A
#
# COMPACT_ATOMS: atom_id res chain seq x y z
N PRO A 1 15.73 11.16 36.39
CA PRO A 1 16.89 11.34 35.49
C PRO A 1 16.48 11.06 34.04
N THR A 2 16.32 12.11 33.24
CA THR A 2 16.16 12.01 31.79
C THR A 2 17.52 11.64 31.19
N THR A 3 17.75 10.36 30.92
CA THR A 3 18.97 9.90 30.24
C THR A 3 18.97 10.47 28.83
N SER A 4 19.80 11.49 28.60
CA SER A 4 20.21 11.88 27.26
C SER A 4 20.86 10.66 26.62
N PHE A 5 20.21 10.05 25.63
CA PHE A 5 20.81 8.99 24.85
C PHE A 5 21.90 9.62 23.98
N GLY A 6 23.17 9.35 24.29
CA GLY A 6 24.31 9.92 23.60
C GLY A 6 24.25 9.66 22.09
N ALA A 7 24.94 10.50 21.31
CA ALA A 7 24.94 10.41 19.84
C ALA A 7 25.34 9.01 19.32
N THR A 8 26.16 8.27 20.08
CA THR A 8 26.65 6.93 19.78
C THR A 8 25.87 5.80 20.46
N SER A 9 24.74 6.12 21.11
CA SER A 9 23.89 5.14 21.77
C SER A 9 23.14 4.24 20.78
N ALA A 10 22.98 2.96 21.11
CA ALA A 10 22.09 2.04 20.38
C ALA A 10 20.60 2.43 20.50
N SER A 11 20.23 3.31 21.43
CA SER A 11 18.87 3.87 21.48
C SER A 11 18.68 5.14 20.65
N ASN A 12 19.73 5.66 20.01
CA ASN A 12 19.63 6.84 19.15
C ASN A 12 19.14 6.44 17.76
N VAL A 13 17.91 6.86 17.41
CA VAL A 13 17.29 6.58 16.10
C VAL A 13 18.13 7.01 14.90
N ASN A 14 18.98 8.04 15.04
CA ASN A 14 19.83 8.52 13.94
C ASN A 14 20.98 7.58 13.58
N ASN A 15 21.24 6.55 14.38
CA ASN A 15 22.23 5.50 14.12
C ASN A 15 21.67 4.38 13.23
N TYR A 16 20.42 4.52 12.77
CA TYR A 16 19.70 3.50 12.04
C TYR A 16 19.14 4.04 10.73
N THR A 17 19.19 3.23 9.69
CA THR A 17 18.53 3.51 8.41
C THR A 17 17.80 2.29 7.88
N LEU A 18 16.77 2.53 7.10
CA LEU A 18 16.00 1.52 6.39
C LEU A 18 16.06 1.84 4.89
N ASP A 19 16.62 0.94 4.10
CA ASP A 19 16.87 1.14 2.66
C ASP A 19 17.75 2.37 2.36
N GLY A 20 18.68 2.69 3.27
CA GLY A 20 19.56 3.86 3.18
C GLY A 20 18.93 5.18 3.69
N GLU A 21 17.63 5.19 3.93
CA GLU A 21 16.89 6.37 4.42
C GLU A 21 16.77 6.38 5.95
N LYS A 22 16.59 7.56 6.53
CA LYS A 22 16.31 7.68 7.98
C LYS A 22 15.05 6.89 8.35
N LEU A 23 15.05 6.30 9.54
CA LEU A 23 13.84 5.67 10.06
C LEU A 23 12.68 6.68 10.14
N PRO A 24 11.42 6.24 9.92
CA PRO A 24 10.24 7.10 10.01
C PRO A 24 10.17 7.90 11.32
N GLU A 25 9.72 9.14 11.22
CA GLU A 25 9.51 9.99 12.39
C GLU A 25 8.52 9.36 13.37
N GLY A 26 8.87 9.31 14.66
CA GLY A 26 8.09 8.61 15.68
C GLY A 26 8.53 7.17 15.95
N THR A 27 9.59 6.68 15.28
CA THR A 27 10.22 5.40 15.62
C THR A 27 10.73 5.40 17.06
N ILE A 28 10.42 4.32 17.78
CA ILE A 28 10.85 4.09 19.16
C ILE A 28 11.92 3.01 19.18
N ILE A 29 13.02 3.25 19.90
CA ILE A 29 14.08 2.25 20.13
C ILE A 29 14.23 2.04 21.63
N VAL A 30 14.00 0.81 22.08
CA VAL A 30 14.13 0.40 23.48
C VAL A 30 15.24 -0.63 23.60
N LEU A 31 16.20 -0.38 24.49
CA LEU A 31 17.20 -1.38 24.84
C LEU A 31 16.67 -2.25 25.97
N SER A 32 16.89 -3.56 25.89
CA SER A 32 16.65 -4.47 27.01
C SER A 32 17.49 -4.08 28.22
N ASP A 33 17.07 -4.48 29.42
CA ASP A 33 17.77 -4.14 30.68
C ASP A 33 19.26 -4.53 30.70
N ASN A 34 19.65 -5.59 29.99
CA ASN A 34 21.04 -6.03 29.89
C ASN A 34 21.83 -5.37 28.74
N GLY A 35 21.22 -4.47 27.98
CA GLY A 35 21.83 -3.74 26.86
C GLY A 35 22.19 -4.58 25.63
N GLN A 36 21.80 -5.87 25.58
CA GLN A 36 22.19 -6.78 24.49
C GLN A 36 21.19 -6.84 23.34
N GLN A 37 19.97 -6.34 23.53
CA GLN A 37 18.93 -6.31 22.51
C GLN A 37 18.34 -4.91 22.38
N ALA A 38 18.11 -4.50 21.13
CA ALA A 38 17.36 -3.29 20.79
C ALA A 38 16.06 -3.70 20.10
N THR A 39 14.93 -3.32 20.68
CA THR A 39 13.61 -3.41 20.05
C THR A 39 13.33 -2.10 19.34
N ILE A 40 12.99 -2.19 18.05
CA ILE A 40 12.73 -1.03 17.19
C ILE A 40 11.29 -1.14 16.73
N GLU A 41 10.48 -0.15 17.09
CA GLU A 41 9.07 -0.07 16.73
C GLU A 41 8.87 1.09 15.77
N LEU A 42 8.44 0.76 14.53
CA LEU A 42 8.04 1.76 13.56
C LEU A 42 6.65 2.30 13.91
N PRO A 43 6.39 3.59 13.70
CA PRO A 43 5.07 4.16 13.97
C PRO A 43 4.03 3.60 12.99
N ALA A 44 2.77 3.54 13.40
CA ALA A 44 1.66 3.10 12.53
C ALA A 44 1.46 3.98 11.28
N SER A 45 2.01 5.20 11.29
CA SER A 45 2.07 6.11 10.15
C SER A 45 3.11 5.71 9.10
N ALA A 46 4.05 4.80 9.41
CA ALA A 46 4.99 4.28 8.44
C ALA A 46 4.24 3.53 7.33
N LYS A 47 4.46 3.94 6.08
CA LYS A 47 3.81 3.38 4.90
C LYS A 47 4.83 2.72 3.99
N PHE A 48 4.49 1.51 3.55
CA PHE A 48 5.17 0.76 2.51
C PHE A 48 4.13 0.49 1.44
N ASP A 49 4.47 0.82 0.20
CA ASP A 49 3.64 0.66 -0.99
C ASP A 49 3.95 -0.64 -1.75
N ALA A 50 4.89 -1.44 -1.22
CA ALA A 50 5.22 -2.75 -1.75
C ALA A 50 5.86 -3.66 -0.70
N THR A 51 5.61 -4.96 -0.82
CA THR A 51 6.36 -5.99 -0.05
C THR A 51 7.73 -6.18 -0.69
N LYS A 52 8.78 -5.84 0.05
CA LYS A 52 10.17 -5.99 -0.44
C LYS A 52 11.16 -6.28 0.68
N THR A 53 12.26 -6.92 0.31
CA THR A 53 13.43 -7.05 1.18
C THR A 53 14.28 -5.78 1.05
N VAL A 54 14.59 -5.15 2.17
CA VAL A 54 15.40 -3.94 2.25
C VAL A 54 16.57 -4.13 3.21
N VAL A 55 17.58 -3.26 3.08
CA VAL A 55 18.74 -3.25 3.97
C VAL A 55 18.44 -2.34 5.17
N PHE A 56 18.40 -2.93 6.36
CA PHE A 56 18.41 -2.21 7.62
C PHE A 56 19.85 -2.04 8.10
N THR A 57 20.31 -0.80 8.27
CA THR A 57 21.70 -0.51 8.66
C THR A 57 21.74 0.01 10.08
N VAL A 58 22.70 -0.51 10.85
CA VAL A 58 23.11 0.03 12.15
C VAL A 58 24.51 0.58 12.00
N ALA A 59 24.71 1.83 12.39
CA ALA A 59 26.01 2.51 12.31
C ALA A 59 26.26 3.40 13.52
N ASN A 60 27.52 3.74 13.78
CA ASN A 60 27.88 4.72 14.81
C ASN A 60 27.38 4.38 16.24
N VAL A 61 27.25 3.07 16.54
CA VAL A 61 26.92 2.58 17.88
C VAL A 61 28.21 2.21 18.62
N GLU A 62 28.31 2.58 19.89
CA GLU A 62 29.43 2.21 20.78
C GLU A 62 28.99 1.16 21.81
N ASN A 63 29.94 0.30 22.21
CA ASN A 63 29.76 -0.60 23.34
C ASN A 63 29.96 0.13 24.69
N THR A 64 29.80 -0.57 25.80
CA THR A 64 29.96 -0.02 27.16
C THR A 64 31.39 0.46 27.48
N GLU A 65 32.38 0.12 26.65
CA GLU A 65 33.77 0.55 26.75
C GLU A 65 34.09 1.74 25.83
N ASN A 66 33.07 2.35 25.20
CA ASN A 66 33.18 3.44 24.22
C ASN A 66 33.94 3.03 22.95
N VAL A 67 33.93 1.75 22.59
CA VAL A 67 34.48 1.25 21.33
C VAL A 67 33.37 1.20 20.30
N LYS A 68 33.60 1.83 19.13
CA LYS A 68 32.65 1.76 18.01
C LYS A 68 32.52 0.33 17.51
N ILE A 69 31.28 -0.12 17.44
CA ILE A 69 30.92 -1.40 16.83
C ILE A 69 30.93 -1.20 15.32
N ASN A 70 31.33 -2.25 14.59
CA ASN A 70 31.27 -2.25 13.13
C ASN A 70 29.84 -2.01 12.65
N ASN A 71 29.73 -1.26 11.55
CA ASN A 71 28.44 -1.10 10.88
C ASN A 71 27.90 -2.49 10.49
N THR A 72 26.61 -2.69 10.75
CA THR A 72 25.94 -3.96 10.50
C THR A 72 24.76 -3.74 9.57
N ASN A 73 24.70 -4.55 8.52
CA ASN A 73 23.58 -4.56 7.58
C ASN A 73 22.77 -5.83 7.78
N LEU A 74 21.48 -5.68 8.01
CA LEU A 74 20.52 -6.76 8.13
C LEU A 74 19.54 -6.68 6.96
N LEU A 75 19.19 -7.83 6.39
CA LEU A 75 18.09 -7.89 5.42
C LEU A 75 16.80 -8.09 6.19
N VAL A 76 15.86 -7.16 6.02
CA VAL A 76 14.52 -7.24 6.62
C VAL A 76 13.47 -7.15 5.52
N THR A 77 12.36 -7.84 5.69
CA THR A 77 11.21 -7.72 4.79
C THR A 77 10.26 -6.67 5.36
N VAL A 78 10.00 -5.62 4.58
CA VAL A 78 8.87 -4.73 4.82
C VAL A 78 7.67 -5.25 4.05
N VAL A 79 6.50 -5.20 4.67
CA VAL A 79 5.25 -5.69 4.10
C VAL A 79 4.46 -4.49 3.61
N ASP A 80 3.89 -4.60 2.41
CA ASP A 80 2.92 -3.62 1.92
C ASP A 80 1.79 -3.43 2.94
N ASN A 81 1.60 -2.18 3.36
CA ASN A 81 0.58 -1.81 4.34
C ASN A 81 -0.25 -0.60 3.88
N THR A 82 -0.21 -0.32 2.59
CA THR A 82 -0.95 0.77 1.95
C THR A 82 -2.11 0.17 1.17
N ALA A 83 -3.33 0.65 1.43
CA ALA A 83 -4.48 0.17 0.67
C ALA A 83 -4.49 0.79 -0.73
N PRO A 84 -4.94 0.04 -1.77
CA PRO A 84 -5.10 0.60 -3.09
C PRO A 84 -6.15 1.71 -3.09
N GLU A 85 -5.86 2.80 -3.79
CA GLU A 85 -6.75 3.94 -3.94
C GLU A 85 -7.42 3.92 -5.32
N PHE A 86 -8.75 4.05 -5.35
CA PHE A 86 -9.47 4.28 -6.59
C PHE A 86 -9.23 5.72 -7.08
N LYS A 87 -8.69 5.87 -8.30
CA LYS A 87 -8.30 7.17 -8.87
C LYS A 87 -9.33 7.70 -9.85
N SER A 88 -9.88 6.87 -10.74
CA SER A 88 -10.89 7.32 -11.71
C SER A 88 -11.67 6.18 -12.35
N ALA A 89 -12.85 6.51 -12.88
CA ALA A 89 -13.56 5.73 -13.89
C ALA A 89 -13.74 6.56 -15.15
N LYS A 90 -13.41 5.99 -16.31
CA LYS A 90 -13.54 6.68 -17.61
C LYS A 90 -14.08 5.73 -18.67
N ILE A 91 -15.00 6.21 -19.50
CA ILE A 91 -15.34 5.55 -20.75
C ILE A 91 -14.13 5.72 -21.67
N THR A 92 -13.49 4.61 -22.05
CA THR A 92 -12.27 4.62 -22.86
C THR A 92 -12.51 4.23 -24.30
N LYS A 93 -13.51 3.38 -24.55
CA LYS A 93 -13.98 3.07 -25.91
C LYS A 93 -15.50 2.98 -25.95
N VAL A 94 -16.13 3.97 -26.59
CA VAL A 94 -17.58 4.03 -26.74
C VAL A 94 -18.11 2.82 -27.53
N ASP A 95 -17.54 2.54 -28.70
CA ASP A 95 -18.03 1.49 -29.60
C ASP A 95 -17.85 0.08 -29.02
N ALA A 96 -16.73 -0.15 -28.31
CA ALA A 96 -16.46 -1.42 -27.65
C ALA A 96 -17.16 -1.56 -26.28
N LYS A 97 -17.83 -0.50 -25.84
CA LYS A 97 -18.48 -0.36 -24.53
C LYS A 97 -17.56 -0.62 -23.35
N GLU A 98 -16.37 -0.01 -23.40
CA GLU A 98 -15.34 -0.17 -22.38
C GLU A 98 -15.30 1.00 -21.40
N ILE A 99 -15.28 0.67 -20.11
CA ILE A 99 -15.03 1.57 -19.00
C ILE A 99 -13.74 1.12 -18.32
N THR A 100 -12.78 2.02 -18.15
CA THR A 100 -11.54 1.75 -17.43
C THR A 100 -11.63 2.32 -16.02
N LEU A 101 -11.39 1.45 -15.03
CA LEU A 101 -11.19 1.81 -13.64
C LEU A 101 -9.68 1.89 -13.36
N THR A 102 -9.21 3.02 -12.84
CA THR A 102 -7.79 3.25 -12.53
C THR A 102 -7.58 3.26 -11.02
N PHE A 103 -6.55 2.54 -10.56
CA PHE A 103 -6.14 2.43 -9.16
C PHE A 103 -4.68 2.91 -8.97
N SER A 104 -4.28 3.22 -7.73
CA SER A 104 -2.88 3.61 -7.41
C SER A 104 -1.86 2.52 -7.75
N GLU A 105 -2.29 1.27 -7.70
CA GLU A 105 -1.47 0.07 -7.83
C GLU A 105 -2.22 -1.04 -8.56
N SER A 106 -1.50 -2.13 -8.86
CA SER A 106 -2.07 -3.25 -9.60
C SER A 106 -3.03 -4.04 -8.73
N VAL A 107 -4.31 -4.00 -9.06
CA VAL A 107 -5.35 -4.71 -8.32
C VAL A 107 -6.03 -5.78 -9.17
N ASN A 108 -6.44 -6.86 -8.51
CA ASN A 108 -7.42 -7.79 -9.05
C ASN A 108 -8.78 -7.51 -8.40
N ILE A 109 -9.69 -6.95 -9.17
CA ILE A 109 -11.03 -6.63 -8.68
C ILE A 109 -12.03 -7.74 -9.00
N ASN A 110 -13.08 -7.83 -8.17
CA ASN A 110 -14.32 -8.51 -8.52
C ASN A 110 -15.35 -7.45 -8.93
N THR A 111 -15.89 -7.55 -10.15
CA THR A 111 -16.86 -6.55 -10.65
C THR A 111 -18.13 -6.50 -9.82
N ASN A 112 -18.45 -7.59 -9.11
CA ASN A 112 -19.60 -7.63 -8.21
C ASN A 112 -19.44 -6.73 -6.98
N ASP A 113 -18.23 -6.27 -6.67
CA ASP A 113 -17.96 -5.39 -5.52
C ASP A 113 -18.39 -3.93 -5.80
N PHE A 114 -18.76 -3.63 -7.06
CA PHE A 114 -19.15 -2.29 -7.48
C PHE A 114 -20.58 -2.27 -8.03
N VAL A 115 -21.20 -1.10 -7.91
CA VAL A 115 -22.32 -0.68 -8.75
C VAL A 115 -21.78 0.40 -9.67
N ILE A 116 -21.90 0.18 -10.97
CA ILE A 116 -21.53 1.16 -11.99
C ILE A 116 -22.83 1.65 -12.62
N ASP A 117 -23.02 2.97 -12.65
CA ASP A 117 -24.17 3.58 -13.29
C ASP A 117 -23.74 4.66 -14.29
N LEU A 118 -24.51 4.82 -15.37
CA LEU A 118 -24.39 5.92 -16.31
C LEU A 118 -25.62 6.80 -16.19
N ASN A 119 -25.44 8.04 -15.73
CA ASN A 119 -26.54 8.96 -15.44
C ASN A 119 -27.64 8.34 -14.55
N GLY A 120 -27.26 7.49 -13.59
CA GLY A 120 -28.20 6.79 -12.70
C GLY A 120 -28.81 5.50 -13.24
N VAL A 121 -28.51 5.11 -14.49
CA VAL A 121 -28.89 3.79 -15.03
C VAL A 121 -27.79 2.78 -14.70
N VAL A 122 -28.11 1.77 -13.90
CA VAL A 122 -27.16 0.71 -13.53
C VAL A 122 -26.74 -0.08 -14.77
N LEU A 123 -25.44 -0.37 -14.84
CA LEU A 123 -24.81 -1.14 -15.90
C LEU A 123 -24.37 -2.51 -15.37
N ASP A 124 -24.70 -3.56 -16.10
CA ASP A 124 -24.06 -4.86 -15.89
C ASP A 124 -22.71 -4.85 -16.61
N VAL A 125 -21.67 -5.26 -15.90
CA VAL A 125 -20.29 -5.21 -16.40
C VAL A 125 -19.54 -6.50 -16.10
N THR A 126 -18.68 -6.89 -17.03
CA THR A 126 -17.67 -7.93 -16.84
C THR A 126 -16.29 -7.34 -17.06
N LYS A 127 -15.23 -8.06 -16.69
CA LYS A 127 -13.89 -7.71 -17.20
C LYS A 127 -13.89 -7.87 -18.73
N ALA A 128 -13.24 -6.95 -19.42
CA ALA A 128 -13.09 -7.03 -20.88
C ALA A 128 -12.23 -8.23 -21.29
N ASP A 129 -11.27 -8.61 -20.43
CA ASP A 129 -10.49 -9.84 -20.51
C ASP A 129 -10.55 -10.55 -19.15
N GLU A 130 -11.22 -11.71 -19.09
CA GLU A 130 -11.35 -12.50 -17.85
C GLU A 130 -10.03 -13.12 -17.39
N THR A 131 -9.06 -13.24 -18.29
CA THR A 131 -7.73 -13.79 -18.00
C THR A 131 -6.72 -12.70 -17.63
N ALA A 132 -7.14 -11.43 -17.66
CA ALA A 132 -6.29 -10.31 -17.30
C ALA A 132 -5.75 -10.47 -15.87
N LYS A 133 -4.44 -10.32 -15.73
CA LYS A 133 -3.76 -10.25 -14.43
C LYS A 133 -4.14 -8.95 -13.72
N ALA A 134 -3.77 -8.85 -12.44
CA ALA A 134 -3.89 -7.61 -11.68
C ALA A 134 -3.20 -6.45 -12.44
N SER A 135 -3.85 -5.30 -12.47
CA SER A 135 -3.45 -4.13 -13.26
C SER A 135 -3.89 -2.84 -12.57
N LYS A 136 -3.14 -1.76 -12.79
CA LYS A 136 -3.55 -0.41 -12.35
C LYS A 136 -4.80 0.06 -13.08
N ASP A 137 -4.91 -0.32 -14.35
CA ASP A 137 -6.05 -0.03 -15.20
C ASP A 137 -6.82 -1.33 -15.46
N VAL A 138 -8.01 -1.43 -14.88
CA VAL A 138 -8.93 -2.55 -15.10
C VAL A 138 -9.98 -2.12 -16.12
N VAL A 139 -9.99 -2.80 -17.27
CA VAL A 139 -10.97 -2.54 -18.33
C VAL A 139 -12.19 -3.42 -18.11
N LEU A 140 -13.34 -2.78 -17.99
CA LEU A 140 -14.65 -3.39 -17.88
C LEU A 140 -15.42 -3.22 -19.17
N LYS A 141 -16.20 -4.23 -19.54
CA LYS A 141 -17.10 -4.20 -20.69
C LYS A 141 -18.54 -4.19 -20.20
N VAL A 142 -19.32 -3.25 -20.71
CA VAL A 142 -20.76 -3.19 -20.42
C VAL A 142 -21.50 -4.28 -21.19
N THR A 143 -22.23 -5.13 -20.48
CA THR A 143 -23.00 -6.25 -21.03
C THR A 143 -24.49 -5.96 -21.06
N ALA A 144 -25.00 -5.12 -20.15
CA ALA A 144 -26.38 -4.64 -20.19
C ALA A 144 -26.50 -3.21 -19.61
N PRO A 145 -27.50 -2.41 -20.06
CA PRO A 145 -28.42 -2.72 -21.17
C PRO A 145 -27.74 -2.70 -22.54
N ALA A 146 -28.24 -3.51 -23.48
CA ALA A 146 -27.60 -3.73 -24.78
C ALA A 146 -27.58 -2.50 -25.70
N ASP A 147 -28.41 -1.51 -25.42
CA ASP A 147 -28.59 -0.26 -26.16
C ASP A 147 -28.05 0.98 -25.42
N VAL A 148 -27.28 0.78 -24.34
CA VAL A 148 -26.64 1.89 -23.61
C VAL A 148 -25.77 2.73 -24.55
N ASN A 149 -25.94 4.06 -24.48
CA ASN A 149 -25.12 5.03 -25.19
C ASN A 149 -24.06 5.63 -24.26
N LEU A 150 -22.80 5.26 -24.47
CA LEU A 150 -21.67 5.73 -23.67
C LEU A 150 -21.01 7.00 -24.23
N ALA A 151 -21.52 7.61 -25.31
CA ALA A 151 -20.92 8.81 -25.89
C ALA A 151 -21.14 10.07 -25.03
N THR A 152 -22.14 10.06 -24.15
CA THR A 152 -22.51 11.21 -23.33
C THR A 152 -22.92 10.76 -21.93
N GLY A 153 -22.60 11.56 -20.92
CA GLY A 153 -23.08 11.37 -19.56
C GLY A 153 -21.96 11.32 -18.53
N THR A 154 -22.36 10.97 -17.31
CA THR A 154 -21.47 10.79 -16.17
C THR A 154 -21.50 9.32 -15.76
N VAL A 155 -20.32 8.70 -15.71
CA VAL A 155 -20.14 7.39 -15.08
C VAL A 155 -19.95 7.58 -13.59
N THR A 156 -20.79 6.92 -12.80
CA THR A 156 -20.63 6.81 -11.36
C THR A 156 -20.18 5.40 -11.03
N VAL A 157 -19.21 5.28 -10.14
CA VAL A 157 -18.79 4.01 -9.56
C VAL A 157 -18.96 4.10 -8.06
N LYS A 158 -19.69 3.15 -7.49
CA LYS A 158 -19.93 3.02 -6.06
C LYS A 158 -19.45 1.65 -5.63
N ALA A 159 -18.67 1.58 -4.55
CA ALA A 159 -18.50 0.31 -3.87
C ALA A 159 -19.86 -0.12 -3.31
N LYS A 160 -20.19 -1.40 -3.40
CA LYS A 160 -21.35 -1.93 -2.68
C LYS A 160 -21.09 -1.86 -1.18
N GLU A 161 -22.13 -1.63 -0.40
CA GLU A 161 -22.02 -1.73 1.04
C GLU A 161 -22.11 -3.21 1.42
N LEU A 162 -21.14 -3.71 2.17
CA LEU A 162 -21.20 -5.05 2.73
C LEU A 162 -22.01 -5.03 4.03
N GLU A 163 -22.59 -6.18 4.40
CA GLU A 163 -23.27 -6.31 5.70
C GLU A 163 -22.35 -5.88 6.84
N ASN A 164 -22.91 -5.17 7.82
CA ASN A 164 -22.20 -4.66 9.00
C ASN A 164 -21.00 -3.74 8.68
N ASN A 165 -21.04 -3.00 7.58
CA ASN A 165 -19.97 -2.09 7.14
C ASN A 165 -18.62 -2.78 6.92
N ALA A 166 -18.62 -4.05 6.54
CA ALA A 166 -17.39 -4.70 6.11
C ALA A 166 -16.78 -3.96 4.90
N LYS A 167 -15.45 -4.03 4.77
CA LYS A 167 -14.72 -3.36 3.68
C LYS A 167 -14.41 -4.38 2.58
N TYR A 168 -14.47 -3.94 1.33
CA TYR A 168 -13.87 -4.72 0.25
C TYR A 168 -12.35 -4.68 0.35
N GLU A 169 -11.74 -5.87 0.32
CA GLU A 169 -10.29 -6.03 0.23
C GLU A 169 -9.93 -6.37 -1.21
N PHE A 170 -9.32 -5.42 -1.91
CA PHE A 170 -8.75 -5.67 -3.23
C PHE A 170 -7.45 -6.42 -3.09
N LYS A 171 -7.31 -7.52 -3.83
CA LYS A 171 -6.04 -8.26 -3.86
C LYS A 171 -5.07 -7.53 -4.77
N THR A 172 -3.95 -7.10 -4.22
CA THR A 172 -2.86 -6.48 -4.97
C THR A 172 -1.91 -7.57 -5.50
N THR A 173 -0.90 -7.19 -6.26
CA THR A 173 0.14 -8.13 -6.71
C THR A 173 1.13 -8.51 -5.62
N ASP A 174 1.09 -7.79 -4.51
CA ASP A 174 2.05 -7.89 -3.44
C ASP A 174 1.61 -8.99 -2.49
N LYS A 175 2.53 -9.93 -2.24
CA LYS A 175 2.30 -11.10 -1.39
C LYS A 175 2.59 -10.81 0.07
#